data_AF-A0A285Z229-F1
#
_entry.id   AF-A0A285Z229-F1
#
_cell.length_a   1.000
_cell.length_b   1.000
_cell.length_c   1.000
_cell.angle_alpha   90.00
_cell.angle_beta   90.00
_cell.angle_gamma   90.00
#
_symmetry.space_group_name_H-M   'P 1'
#
loop_
_entity.id
_entity.type
_entity.pdbx_description
1 polymer ?
#
loop_
_entity_poly.entity_id
_entity_poly.type
_entity_poly.pdbx_seq_one_letter_code
_entity_poly.pdbx_strand_id
1 'polypeptide(L)'
;MPTPGQELSSIDFASMLGGPLMAAVNAQAQAAMSTVTFIKEVGFKPAPALPGATGPATAETGEPIYVTFKYPKEVAPYMPAQPGAITGISVTDGGSGYTSRPDVHLSDGGGTGAAAEATISNGVVTAITLTSPGANYTEAPSVTISGGGGDAQATATATYAPPVAALPAVYEQMNLEVPLLSMLPIPYLRIEDVTIDFNAKINSVEYQRVDTSLKVDAAFESQAGGRWGSAKLSVSASYQRSTQQGSQVDRAYSLAVHIKAVQDEMPAGMEKVLGILENAIRSVPASTA
;
A
#
# COMPACT_ATOMS: atom_id res chain seq x y z
N MET A 1 -27.14 -11.61 59.87
CA MET A 1 -26.37 -12.23 58.76
C MET A 1 -26.28 -11.18 57.67
N PRO A 2 -25.11 -10.93 57.08
CA PRO A 2 -25.01 -9.96 55.99
C PRO A 2 -25.86 -10.47 54.82
N THR A 3 -26.66 -9.59 54.24
CA THR A 3 -27.51 -9.93 53.10
C THR A 3 -26.66 -9.99 51.82
N PRO A 4 -26.99 -10.85 50.84
CA PRO A 4 -26.22 -10.93 49.58
C PRO A 4 -25.99 -9.57 48.90
N GLY A 5 -26.91 -8.60 49.07
CA GLY A 5 -26.75 -7.23 48.57
C GLY A 5 -25.71 -6.39 49.30
N GLN A 6 -25.54 -6.55 50.61
CA GLN A 6 -24.47 -5.88 51.37
C GLN A 6 -23.08 -6.45 51.02
N GLU A 7 -23.00 -7.74 50.73
CA GLU A 7 -21.75 -8.42 50.33
C GLU A 7 -21.34 -8.12 48.88
N LEU A 8 -22.28 -7.84 47.97
CA LEU A 8 -21.97 -7.34 46.63
C LEU A 8 -21.49 -5.88 46.65
N SER A 9 -21.95 -5.09 47.63
CA SER A 9 -21.52 -3.68 47.78
C SER A 9 -20.10 -3.52 48.34
N SER A 10 -19.50 -4.58 48.90
CA SER A 10 -18.11 -4.56 49.40
C SER A 10 -17.07 -4.93 48.35
N ILE A 11 -17.50 -5.31 47.14
CA ILE A 11 -16.62 -5.53 46.00
C ILE A 11 -16.24 -4.17 45.41
N ASP A 12 -14.95 -3.87 45.40
CA ASP A 12 -14.42 -2.66 44.79
C ASP A 12 -14.34 -2.80 43.26
N PHE A 13 -15.48 -2.60 42.60
CA PHE A 13 -15.58 -2.63 41.15
C PHE A 13 -14.68 -1.60 40.47
N ALA A 14 -14.37 -0.48 41.14
CA ALA A 14 -13.51 0.56 40.57
C ALA A 14 -12.08 0.07 40.38
N SER A 15 -11.50 -0.63 41.37
CA SER A 15 -10.17 -1.22 41.21
C SER A 15 -10.17 -2.46 40.30
N MET A 16 -11.21 -3.29 40.34
CA MET A 16 -11.32 -4.50 39.50
C MET A 16 -11.51 -4.20 38.01
N LEU A 17 -12.21 -3.11 37.66
CA LEU A 17 -12.39 -2.68 36.27
C LEU A 17 -11.31 -1.68 35.83
N GLY A 18 -10.77 -0.89 36.75
CA GLY A 18 -9.77 0.14 36.46
C GLY A 18 -8.45 -0.44 35.93
N GLY A 19 -7.99 -1.57 36.48
CA GLY A 19 -6.75 -2.23 36.03
C GLY A 19 -6.79 -2.62 34.54
N PRO A 20 -7.80 -3.41 34.09
CA PRO A 20 -7.96 -3.76 32.68
C PRO A 20 -8.16 -2.55 31.75
N LEU A 21 -8.91 -1.53 32.17
CA LEU A 21 -9.10 -0.31 31.37
C LEU A 21 -7.79 0.46 31.19
N MET A 22 -7.01 0.63 32.26
CA MET A 22 -5.68 1.25 32.19
C MET A 22 -4.72 0.44 31.32
N ALA A 23 -4.78 -0.90 31.40
CA ALA A 23 -3.97 -1.77 30.56
C ALA A 23 -4.31 -1.58 29.07
N ALA A 24 -5.60 -1.46 28.72
CA ALA A 24 -6.02 -1.20 27.35
C ALA A 24 -5.54 0.16 26.82
N VAL A 25 -5.64 1.23 27.63
CA VAL A 25 -5.13 2.56 27.26
C VAL A 25 -3.62 2.55 27.06
N ASN A 26 -2.88 1.90 27.96
CA ASN A 26 -1.42 1.76 27.84
C ASN A 26 -1.04 0.93 26.60
N ALA A 27 -1.78 -0.14 26.32
CA ALA A 27 -1.58 -0.95 25.12
C ALA A 27 -1.83 -0.14 23.84
N GLN A 28 -2.84 0.72 23.81
CA GLN A 28 -3.05 1.67 22.71
C GLN A 28 -1.92 2.66 22.54
N ALA A 29 -1.46 3.26 23.63
CA ALA A 29 -0.33 4.18 23.59
C ALA A 29 0.94 3.48 23.06
N GLN A 30 1.22 2.26 23.51
CA GLN A 30 2.35 1.47 23.03
C GLN A 30 2.22 1.08 21.55
N ALA A 31 1.02 0.72 21.10
CA ALA A 31 0.74 0.46 19.69
C ALA A 31 1.02 1.70 18.83
N ALA A 32 0.52 2.87 19.23
CA ALA A 32 0.79 4.13 18.53
C ALA A 32 2.29 4.48 18.51
N MET A 33 2.98 4.28 19.63
CA MET A 33 4.42 4.52 19.71
C MET A 33 5.20 3.56 18.82
N SER A 34 4.75 2.32 18.62
CA SER A 34 5.40 1.38 17.69
C SER A 34 5.36 1.89 16.24
N THR A 35 4.24 2.49 15.82
CA THR A 35 4.12 3.13 14.50
C THR A 35 5.06 4.33 14.39
N VAL A 36 5.14 5.17 15.41
CA VAL A 36 6.06 6.32 15.44
C VAL A 36 7.52 5.85 15.35
N THR A 37 7.90 4.84 16.13
CA THR A 37 9.25 4.27 16.11
C THR A 37 9.57 3.70 14.73
N PHE A 38 8.66 2.91 14.14
CA PHE A 38 8.84 2.38 12.79
C PHE A 38 9.10 3.50 11.77
N ILE A 39 8.27 4.56 11.77
CA ILE A 39 8.43 5.69 10.85
C ILE A 39 9.78 6.39 11.06
N LYS A 40 10.19 6.61 12.31
CA LYS A 40 11.45 7.29 12.62
C LYS A 40 12.68 6.48 12.24
N GLU A 41 12.68 5.19 12.59
CA GLU A 41 13.84 4.31 12.39
C GLU A 41 14.00 3.89 10.93
N VAL A 42 12.89 3.64 10.23
CA VAL A 42 12.92 3.16 8.84
C VAL A 42 12.83 4.31 7.84
N GLY A 43 12.13 5.38 8.17
CA GLY A 43 11.83 6.45 7.22
C GLY A 43 12.85 7.58 7.16
N PHE A 44 13.63 7.79 8.21
CA PHE A 44 14.50 8.95 8.34
C PHE A 44 15.90 8.55 8.77
N LYS A 45 16.91 9.28 8.27
CA LYS A 45 18.28 9.14 8.74
C LYS A 45 18.36 9.60 10.20
N PRO A 46 19.26 9.02 11.01
CA PRO A 46 19.53 9.54 12.35
C PRO A 46 20.03 10.99 12.26
N ALA A 47 19.46 11.90 13.05
CA ALA A 47 19.98 13.26 13.09
C ALA A 47 21.41 13.27 13.67
N PRO A 48 22.32 14.09 13.12
CA PRO A 48 23.65 14.24 13.67
C PRO A 48 23.55 14.81 15.10
N ALA A 49 24.33 14.26 16.02
CA ALA A 49 24.43 14.80 17.37
C ALA A 49 25.01 16.23 17.31
N LEU A 50 24.30 17.18 17.93
CA LEU A 50 24.80 18.55 18.10
C LEU A 50 26.18 18.51 18.79
N PRO A 51 27.19 19.27 18.32
CA PRO A 51 28.50 19.33 18.98
C PRO A 51 28.34 19.78 20.44
N GLY A 52 28.70 18.90 21.39
CA GLY A 52 28.60 19.17 22.83
C GLY A 52 27.36 18.60 23.53
N ALA A 53 26.51 17.82 22.85
CA ALA A 53 25.39 17.15 23.50
C ALA A 53 25.86 15.95 24.35
N THR A 54 25.83 16.08 25.68
CA THR A 54 26.04 14.99 26.66
C THR A 54 24.71 14.38 27.13
N GLY A 55 23.82 14.08 26.19
CA GLY A 55 22.54 13.41 26.43
C GLY A 55 22.12 12.56 25.22
N PRO A 56 21.16 11.64 25.37
CA PRO A 56 20.65 10.86 24.24
C PRO A 56 20.14 11.82 23.15
N ALA A 57 20.54 11.59 21.90
CA ALA A 57 20.26 12.45 20.75
C ALA A 57 18.80 12.92 20.76
N THR A 58 18.59 14.22 21.03
CA THR A 58 17.27 14.81 21.12
C THR A 58 16.60 14.81 19.75
N ALA A 59 15.72 13.83 19.54
CA ALA A 59 14.39 13.89 18.92
C ALA A 59 14.15 14.67 17.61
N GLU A 60 15.17 15.14 16.89
CA GLU A 60 14.97 15.64 15.53
C GLU A 60 15.17 14.48 14.55
N THR A 61 14.13 14.15 13.78
CA THR A 61 14.25 13.18 12.68
C THR A 61 15.11 13.81 11.59
N GLY A 62 16.14 13.11 11.12
CA GLY A 62 16.98 13.58 10.02
C GLY A 62 16.25 13.55 8.67
N GLU A 63 17.00 13.67 7.57
CA GLU A 63 16.44 13.64 6.22
C GLU A 63 15.72 12.31 5.91
N PRO A 64 14.65 12.32 5.10
CA PRO A 64 14.00 11.09 4.67
C PRO A 64 14.96 10.19 3.89
N ILE A 65 14.82 8.89 4.09
CA ILE A 65 15.58 7.87 3.36
C ILE A 65 14.90 7.67 1.99
N TYR A 66 15.68 7.74 0.92
CA TYR A 66 15.23 7.50 -0.45
C TYR A 66 15.78 6.18 -0.98
N VAL A 67 15.00 5.53 -1.83
CA VAL A 67 15.42 4.41 -2.67
C VAL A 67 15.56 4.92 -4.10
N THR A 68 16.69 4.60 -4.73
CA THR A 68 16.96 4.98 -6.11
C THR A 68 16.77 3.80 -7.05
N PHE A 69 15.84 3.91 -8.00
CA PHE A 69 15.66 2.94 -9.08
C PHE A 69 16.26 3.48 -10.38
N LYS A 70 17.01 2.64 -11.08
CA LYS A 70 17.58 2.99 -12.38
C LYS A 70 16.73 2.42 -13.50
N TYR A 71 16.32 3.26 -14.45
CA TYR A 71 15.55 2.82 -15.61
C TYR A 71 15.96 3.57 -16.88
N PRO A 72 15.98 2.92 -18.05
CA PRO A 72 16.18 3.62 -19.31
C PRO A 72 14.92 4.39 -19.69
N LYS A 73 15.08 5.65 -20.12
CA LYS A 73 14.00 6.48 -20.65
C LYS A 73 14.34 6.92 -22.07
N GLU A 74 13.37 6.78 -22.97
CA GLU A 74 13.48 7.32 -24.32
C GLU A 74 13.47 8.85 -24.27
N VAL A 75 14.56 9.46 -24.75
CA VAL A 75 14.70 10.92 -24.82
C VAL A 75 14.56 11.44 -26.25
N ALA A 76 14.79 10.58 -27.25
CA ALA A 76 14.51 10.86 -28.64
C ALA A 76 14.00 9.60 -29.35
N PRO A 77 12.90 9.69 -30.11
CA PRO A 77 12.34 8.56 -30.83
C PRO A 77 13.20 8.17 -32.03
N TYR A 78 13.05 6.92 -32.47
CA TYR A 78 13.62 6.46 -33.73
C TYR A 78 13.05 7.28 -34.90
N MET A 79 13.92 7.79 -35.76
CA MET A 79 13.54 8.41 -37.02
C MET A 79 13.89 7.47 -38.17
N PRO A 80 12.91 7.00 -38.96
CA PRO A 80 13.20 6.15 -40.11
C PRO A 80 14.00 6.89 -41.17
N ALA A 81 14.76 6.14 -41.96
CA ALA A 81 15.42 6.71 -43.13
C ALA A 81 14.37 7.20 -44.13
N GLN A 82 14.58 8.40 -44.67
CA GLN A 82 13.75 8.95 -45.73
C GLN A 82 14.54 8.90 -47.04
N PRO A 83 14.07 8.19 -48.08
CA PRO A 83 14.75 8.17 -49.37
C PRO A 83 14.68 9.54 -50.03
N GLY A 84 15.71 9.90 -50.80
CA GLY A 84 15.68 11.11 -51.61
C GLY A 84 14.66 10.98 -52.74
N ALA A 85 13.94 12.06 -53.03
CA ALA A 85 12.83 12.05 -53.98
C ALA A 85 12.69 13.40 -54.68
N ILE A 86 12.10 13.40 -55.88
CA ILE A 86 11.81 14.64 -56.60
C ILE A 86 10.64 15.34 -55.91
N THR A 87 10.78 16.65 -55.66
CA THR A 87 9.76 17.47 -54.98
C THR A 87 8.98 18.34 -55.95
N GLY A 88 9.52 18.61 -57.13
CA GLY A 88 8.88 19.44 -58.14
C GLY A 88 9.67 19.53 -59.43
N ILE A 89 8.98 19.99 -60.49
CA ILE A 89 9.58 20.30 -61.79
C ILE A 89 9.03 21.66 -62.22
N SER A 90 9.94 22.58 -62.54
CA SER A 90 9.61 23.94 -62.93
C SER A 90 10.00 24.18 -64.37
N VAL A 91 9.04 24.59 -65.20
CA VAL A 91 9.30 24.99 -66.59
C VAL A 91 10.11 26.29 -66.57
N THR A 92 11.23 26.29 -67.29
CA THR A 92 12.14 27.43 -67.43
C THR A 92 11.86 28.19 -68.72
N ASP A 93 11.59 27.45 -69.80
CA ASP A 93 11.06 27.97 -71.07
C ASP A 93 9.99 26.99 -71.57
N GLY A 94 8.81 27.51 -71.91
CA GLY A 94 7.70 26.69 -72.41
C GLY A 94 7.84 26.25 -73.86
N GLY A 95 8.83 26.77 -74.59
CA GLY A 95 9.03 26.50 -76.01
C GLY A 95 7.87 26.96 -76.88
N SER A 96 7.74 26.41 -78.09
CA SER A 96 6.65 26.74 -79.01
C SER A 96 6.39 25.64 -80.04
N GLY A 97 5.20 25.67 -80.67
CA GLY A 97 4.83 24.79 -81.79
C GLY A 97 4.27 23.42 -81.37
N TYR A 98 4.08 23.16 -80.08
CA TYR A 98 3.60 21.86 -79.61
C TYR A 98 2.15 21.59 -80.06
N THR A 99 1.95 20.55 -80.87
CA THR A 99 0.63 20.12 -81.39
C THR A 99 0.07 18.89 -80.66
N SER A 100 0.91 18.22 -79.86
CA SER A 100 0.54 17.10 -78.99
C SER A 100 1.41 17.12 -77.73
N ARG A 101 0.99 16.43 -76.66
CA ARG A 101 1.72 16.40 -75.37
C ARG A 101 3.13 15.83 -75.54
N PRO A 102 4.22 16.55 -75.17
CA PRO A 102 5.55 15.98 -75.19
C PRO A 102 5.76 15.02 -74.02
N ASP A 103 6.72 14.13 -74.20
CA ASP A 103 7.19 13.21 -73.17
C ASP A 103 8.26 13.90 -72.30
N VAL A 104 8.13 13.76 -70.98
CA VAL A 104 9.08 14.29 -69.99
C VAL A 104 9.94 13.14 -69.47
N HIS A 105 11.24 13.18 -69.72
CA HIS A 105 12.19 12.18 -69.26
C HIS A 105 13.13 12.78 -68.20
N LEU A 106 13.25 12.09 -67.07
CA LEU A 106 14.10 12.47 -65.95
C LEU A 106 15.27 11.49 -65.85
N SER A 107 16.50 11.99 -66.03
CA SER A 107 17.73 11.19 -66.03
C SER A 107 18.77 11.76 -65.05
N ASP A 108 19.86 11.02 -64.82
CA ASP A 108 21.08 11.52 -64.16
C ASP A 108 20.98 11.98 -62.70
N GLY A 109 19.85 11.74 -62.01
CA GLY A 109 19.67 12.13 -60.59
C GLY A 109 20.03 11.05 -59.55
N GLY A 110 20.58 9.91 -59.98
CA GLY A 110 20.91 8.76 -59.12
C GLY A 110 19.72 7.94 -58.60
N GLY A 111 18.48 8.42 -58.81
CA GLY A 111 17.24 7.76 -58.41
C GLY A 111 16.49 7.07 -59.56
N THR A 112 15.35 6.46 -59.24
CA THR A 112 14.48 5.78 -60.21
C THR A 112 13.00 6.00 -59.90
N GLY A 113 12.14 5.73 -60.90
CA GLY A 113 10.69 5.67 -60.72
C GLY A 113 9.98 7.02 -60.68
N ALA A 114 10.67 8.14 -60.94
CA ALA A 114 9.99 9.40 -61.14
C ALA A 114 9.27 9.44 -62.50
N ALA A 115 8.09 10.04 -62.51
CA ALA A 115 7.28 10.24 -63.70
C ALA A 115 6.64 11.63 -63.64
N ALA A 116 6.50 12.26 -64.79
CA ALA A 116 5.91 13.57 -64.90
C ALA A 116 5.18 13.73 -66.25
N GLU A 117 4.19 14.63 -66.26
CA GLU A 117 3.39 14.92 -67.44
C GLU A 117 3.43 16.42 -67.77
N ALA A 118 3.69 16.74 -69.02
CA ALA A 118 3.63 18.12 -69.51
C ALA A 118 2.19 18.54 -69.80
N THR A 119 1.86 19.78 -69.46
CA THR A 119 0.60 20.44 -69.82
C THR A 119 0.88 21.49 -70.89
N ILE A 120 0.13 21.45 -71.99
CA ILE A 120 0.24 22.43 -73.08
C ILE A 120 -0.98 23.36 -73.07
N SER A 121 -0.73 24.63 -73.33
CA SER A 121 -1.78 25.60 -73.70
C SER A 121 -1.28 26.47 -74.85
N ASN A 122 -2.11 26.65 -75.88
CA ASN A 122 -1.80 27.47 -77.06
C ASN A 122 -0.44 27.15 -77.73
N GLY A 123 -0.03 25.88 -77.75
CA GLY A 123 1.22 25.44 -78.39
C GLY A 123 2.49 25.62 -77.54
N VAL A 124 2.35 25.94 -76.25
CA VAL A 124 3.46 26.16 -75.28
C VAL A 124 3.29 25.23 -74.09
N VAL A 125 4.38 24.65 -73.57
CA VAL A 125 4.37 23.89 -72.30
C VAL A 125 4.23 24.86 -71.14
N THR A 126 3.09 24.83 -70.44
CA THR A 126 2.79 25.78 -69.35
C THR A 126 3.08 25.22 -67.96
N ALA A 127 3.10 23.90 -67.81
CA ALA A 127 3.40 23.23 -66.54
C ALA A 127 3.93 21.82 -66.79
N ILE A 128 4.70 21.30 -65.82
CA ILE A 128 5.05 19.89 -65.75
C ILE A 128 4.61 19.39 -64.38
N THR A 129 3.65 18.45 -64.38
CA THR A 129 3.10 17.89 -63.16
C THR A 129 3.84 16.59 -62.83
N LEU A 130 4.47 16.55 -61.67
CA LEU A 130 5.10 15.34 -61.14
C LEU A 130 4.01 14.36 -60.71
N THR A 131 3.92 13.21 -61.37
CA THR A 131 2.92 12.16 -61.09
C THR A 131 3.47 11.06 -60.19
N SER A 132 4.78 10.83 -60.24
CA SER A 132 5.51 10.01 -59.27
C SER A 132 6.82 10.73 -58.89
N PRO A 133 7.09 10.96 -57.60
CA PRO A 133 8.34 11.59 -57.15
C PRO A 133 9.56 10.66 -57.25
N GLY A 134 9.32 9.36 -57.47
CA GLY A 134 10.36 8.33 -57.47
C GLY A 134 11.07 8.20 -56.13
N ALA A 135 12.21 7.49 -56.12
CA ALA A 135 12.99 7.22 -54.92
C ALA A 135 14.50 7.14 -55.21
N ASN A 136 15.28 7.30 -54.15
CA ASN A 136 16.75 7.21 -54.11
C ASN A 136 17.49 8.28 -54.93
N TYR A 137 16.88 9.45 -55.14
CA TYR A 137 17.56 10.57 -55.80
C TYR A 137 18.63 11.15 -54.87
N THR A 138 19.87 11.17 -55.32
CA THR A 138 21.00 11.75 -54.57
C THR A 138 21.34 13.17 -55.05
N GLU A 139 20.95 13.49 -56.28
CA GLU A 139 21.14 14.78 -56.95
C GLU A 139 19.88 15.16 -57.75
N ALA A 140 19.79 16.41 -58.19
CA ALA A 140 18.70 16.86 -59.04
C ALA A 140 18.83 16.20 -60.42
N PRO A 141 17.78 15.51 -60.93
CA PRO A 141 17.84 14.91 -62.25
C PRO A 141 17.77 15.95 -63.37
N SER A 142 18.40 15.64 -64.49
CA SER A 142 18.23 16.34 -65.76
C SER A 142 16.82 16.12 -66.28
N VAL A 143 16.13 17.19 -66.69
CA VAL A 143 14.80 17.11 -67.31
C VAL A 143 14.95 17.32 -68.80
N THR A 144 14.56 16.32 -69.59
CA THR A 144 14.54 16.40 -71.05
C THR A 144 13.11 16.27 -71.55
N ILE A 145 12.72 17.14 -72.49
CA ILE A 145 11.36 17.18 -73.05
C ILE A 145 11.49 16.86 -74.54
N SER A 146 10.80 15.81 -74.99
CA SER A 146 10.92 15.32 -76.36
C SER A 146 9.56 14.98 -76.96
N GLY A 147 9.49 14.91 -78.30
CA GLY A 147 8.22 14.67 -79.00
C GLY A 147 7.29 15.90 -79.00
N GLY A 148 5.99 15.67 -79.20
CA GLY A 148 4.97 16.73 -79.16
C GLY A 148 4.91 17.68 -80.36
N GLY A 149 5.84 17.58 -81.30
CA GLY A 149 5.87 18.37 -82.54
C GLY A 149 6.33 19.82 -82.39
N GLY A 150 7.02 20.17 -81.29
CA GLY A 150 7.48 21.54 -81.03
C GLY A 150 8.61 22.01 -81.97
N ASP A 151 8.54 23.29 -82.36
CA ASP A 151 9.54 23.98 -83.19
C ASP A 151 10.71 24.52 -82.34
N ALA A 152 10.39 25.03 -81.14
CA ALA A 152 11.37 25.39 -80.11
C ALA A 152 11.16 24.52 -78.87
N GLN A 153 12.21 23.83 -78.43
CA GLN A 153 12.10 22.92 -77.28
C GLN A 153 11.92 23.67 -75.96
N ALA A 154 10.95 23.22 -75.17
CA ALA A 154 10.77 23.61 -73.78
C ALA A 154 11.95 23.13 -72.92
N THR A 155 12.30 23.92 -71.91
CA THR A 155 13.32 23.59 -70.91
C THR A 155 12.70 23.62 -69.52
N ALA A 156 13.16 22.74 -68.62
CA ALA A 156 12.68 22.67 -67.26
C ALA A 156 13.80 22.23 -66.31
N THR A 157 13.60 22.49 -65.02
CA THR A 157 14.52 22.12 -63.95
C THR A 157 13.76 21.33 -62.89
N ALA A 158 14.38 20.26 -62.37
CA ALA A 158 13.82 19.48 -61.28
C ALA A 158 14.40 19.93 -59.94
N THR A 159 13.58 19.89 -58.90
CA THR A 159 14.00 20.03 -57.51
C THR A 159 13.84 18.71 -56.79
N TYR A 160 14.75 18.40 -55.87
CA TYR A 160 14.71 17.16 -55.10
C TYR A 160 14.96 17.41 -53.62
N ALA A 161 14.50 16.48 -52.79
CA ALA A 161 14.89 16.37 -51.40
C ALA A 161 15.98 15.29 -51.29
N PRO A 162 17.13 15.60 -50.66
CA PRO A 162 18.19 14.61 -50.47
C PRO A 162 17.77 13.51 -49.47
N PRO A 163 18.39 12.32 -49.52
CA PRO A 163 18.10 11.25 -48.58
C PRO A 163 18.52 11.64 -47.16
N VAL A 164 17.67 11.29 -46.18
CA VAL A 164 17.95 11.46 -44.75
C VAL A 164 18.20 10.08 -44.14
N ALA A 165 19.35 9.89 -43.50
CA ALA A 165 19.69 8.64 -42.84
C ALA A 165 18.79 8.38 -41.62
N ALA A 166 18.55 7.10 -41.30
CA ALA A 166 17.83 6.74 -40.08
C ALA A 166 18.62 7.16 -38.84
N LEU A 167 17.93 7.75 -37.87
CA LEU A 167 18.50 8.06 -36.56
C LEU A 167 17.96 7.04 -35.54
N PRO A 168 18.84 6.33 -34.82
CA PRO A 168 18.41 5.40 -33.79
C PRO A 168 17.72 6.15 -32.64
N ALA A 169 16.80 5.46 -31.94
CA ALA A 169 16.24 5.98 -30.70
C ALA A 169 17.35 6.16 -29.66
N VAL A 170 17.29 7.27 -28.92
CA VAL A 170 18.26 7.57 -27.87
C VAL A 170 17.60 7.31 -26.51
N TYR A 171 18.22 6.44 -25.73
CA TYR A 171 17.82 6.14 -24.36
C TYR A 171 18.85 6.72 -23.40
N GLU A 172 18.36 7.40 -22.37
CA GLU A 172 19.16 7.88 -21.26
C GLU A 172 18.79 7.13 -19.98
N GLN A 173 19.77 6.81 -19.15
CA GLN A 173 19.51 6.19 -17.85
C GLN A 173 19.03 7.25 -16.87
N MET A 174 17.86 7.03 -16.29
CA MET A 174 17.25 7.89 -15.28
C MET A 174 17.37 7.25 -13.90
N ASN A 175 17.61 8.08 -12.89
CA ASN A 175 17.48 7.74 -11.48
C ASN A 175 16.10 8.22 -11.00
N LEU A 176 15.26 7.29 -10.55
CA LEU A 176 14.00 7.56 -9.86
C LEU A 176 14.25 7.51 -8.36
N GLU A 177 14.13 8.64 -7.68
CA GLU A 177 14.30 8.74 -6.23
C GLU A 177 12.93 8.74 -5.56
N VAL A 178 12.68 7.73 -4.72
CA VAL A 178 11.40 7.52 -4.04
C VAL A 178 11.62 7.48 -2.53
N PRO A 179 10.91 8.29 -1.72
CA PRO A 179 10.96 8.17 -0.26
C PRO A 179 10.56 6.77 0.20
N LEU A 180 11.35 6.15 1.06
CA LEU A 180 11.12 4.77 1.49
C LEU A 180 9.75 4.61 2.18
N LEU A 181 9.30 5.60 2.94
CA LEU A 181 8.01 5.58 3.63
C LEU A 181 6.79 5.50 2.70
N SER A 182 6.87 5.98 1.45
CA SER A 182 5.73 5.87 0.52
C SER A 182 5.58 4.47 -0.08
N MET A 183 6.59 3.60 0.05
CA MET A 183 6.56 2.24 -0.48
C MET A 183 6.36 1.17 0.60
N LEU A 184 6.42 1.55 1.88
CA LEU A 184 6.34 0.61 2.99
C LEU A 184 4.93 0.54 3.59
N PRO A 185 4.44 -0.67 3.90
CA PRO A 185 3.22 -0.81 4.69
C PRO A 185 3.50 -0.37 6.13
N ILE A 186 2.89 0.73 6.55
CA ILE A 186 3.01 1.24 7.92
C ILE A 186 1.96 0.53 8.80
N PRO A 187 2.36 -0.15 9.88
CA PRO A 187 1.41 -0.80 10.78
C PRO A 187 0.59 0.25 11.55
N TYR A 188 -0.71 0.02 11.65
CA TYR A 188 -1.64 0.88 12.38
C TYR A 188 -2.60 -0.01 13.16
N LEU A 189 -2.21 -0.31 14.41
CA LEU A 189 -2.96 -1.19 15.29
C LEU A 189 -3.81 -0.36 16.26
N ARG A 190 -5.10 -0.64 16.29
CA ARG A 190 -6.06 -0.03 17.22
C ARG A 190 -6.82 -1.12 17.97
N ILE A 191 -7.09 -0.88 19.25
CA ILE A 191 -8.02 -1.69 20.04
C ILE A 191 -9.41 -1.16 19.69
N GLU A 192 -10.18 -2.00 19.00
CA GLU A 192 -11.56 -1.72 18.61
C GLU A 192 -12.48 -1.90 19.82
N ASP A 193 -12.36 -3.05 20.49
CA ASP A 193 -13.22 -3.44 21.60
C ASP A 193 -12.42 -3.97 22.79
N VAL A 194 -12.87 -3.62 24.00
CA VAL A 194 -12.44 -4.23 25.27
C VAL A 194 -13.70 -4.69 26.00
N THR A 195 -13.89 -6.00 26.10
CA THR A 195 -15.01 -6.59 26.84
C THR A 195 -14.49 -7.16 28.16
N ILE A 196 -15.11 -6.77 29.27
CA ILE A 196 -14.76 -7.24 30.60
C ILE A 196 -15.99 -7.98 31.15
N ASP A 197 -15.89 -9.30 31.25
CA ASP A 197 -16.93 -10.15 31.81
C ASP A 197 -16.62 -10.45 33.27
N PHE A 198 -17.48 -9.99 34.16
CA PHE A 198 -17.40 -10.27 35.59
C PHE A 198 -18.53 -11.18 36.01
N ASN A 199 -18.19 -12.41 36.42
CA ASN A 199 -19.13 -13.42 36.90
C ASN A 199 -18.93 -13.64 38.40
N ALA A 200 -19.97 -13.34 39.19
CA ALA A 200 -20.00 -13.62 40.63
C ALA A 200 -21.08 -14.66 40.95
N LYS A 201 -20.68 -15.79 41.53
CA LYS A 201 -21.60 -16.82 42.02
C LYS A 201 -21.52 -16.90 43.55
N ILE A 202 -22.64 -16.65 44.20
CA ILE A 202 -22.79 -16.76 45.65
C ILE A 202 -23.73 -17.94 45.92
N ASN A 203 -23.19 -19.01 46.50
CA ASN A 203 -24.01 -20.11 47.00
C ASN A 203 -24.07 -20.00 48.53
N SER A 204 -25.26 -19.69 49.06
CA SER A 204 -25.54 -19.70 50.50
C SER A 204 -26.39 -20.91 50.81
N VAL A 205 -25.92 -21.79 51.69
CA VAL A 205 -26.69 -22.95 52.14
C VAL A 205 -26.83 -22.91 53.66
N GLU A 206 -28.07 -22.81 54.12
CA GLU A 206 -28.45 -22.83 55.53
C GLU A 206 -28.81 -24.28 55.90
N TYR A 207 -28.03 -24.91 56.77
CA TYR A 207 -28.27 -26.28 57.20
C TYR A 207 -28.72 -26.30 58.67
N GLN A 208 -29.94 -26.80 58.92
CA GLN A 208 -30.43 -27.09 60.25
C GLN A 208 -30.51 -28.61 60.42
N ARG A 209 -29.54 -29.20 61.14
CA ARG A 209 -29.54 -30.64 61.45
C ARG A 209 -29.86 -30.85 62.93
N VAL A 210 -30.93 -31.62 63.18
CA VAL A 210 -31.39 -31.97 64.54
C VAL A 210 -31.25 -33.48 64.71
N ASP A 211 -30.23 -33.91 65.45
CA ASP A 211 -30.03 -35.32 65.78
C ASP A 211 -30.62 -35.58 67.18
N THR A 212 -31.59 -36.50 67.26
CA THR A 212 -32.26 -36.89 68.50
C THR A 212 -31.95 -38.35 68.79
N SER A 213 -31.33 -38.64 69.94
CA SER A 213 -31.03 -40.02 70.34
C SER A 213 -31.41 -40.25 71.80
N LEU A 214 -32.11 -41.36 72.06
CA LEU A 214 -32.46 -41.82 73.41
C LEU A 214 -31.39 -42.81 73.89
N LYS A 215 -30.66 -42.47 74.95
CA LYS A 215 -29.71 -43.39 75.58
C LYS A 215 -30.38 -44.10 76.75
N VAL A 216 -30.24 -45.43 76.79
CA VAL A 216 -30.69 -46.29 77.91
C VAL A 216 -29.46 -46.95 78.49
N ASP A 217 -28.92 -46.38 79.57
CA ASP A 217 -27.81 -46.97 80.31
C ASP A 217 -28.36 -47.92 81.39
N ALA A 218 -28.03 -49.22 81.28
CA ALA A 218 -28.35 -50.23 82.27
C ALA A 218 -27.07 -50.66 83.00
N ALA A 219 -26.83 -50.11 84.19
CA ALA A 219 -25.72 -50.53 85.04
C ALA A 219 -26.15 -51.71 85.92
N PHE A 220 -25.48 -52.86 85.77
CA PHE A 220 -25.67 -54.05 86.58
C PHE A 220 -24.45 -54.21 87.50
N GLU A 221 -24.53 -53.68 88.72
CA GLU A 221 -23.45 -53.81 89.70
C GLU A 221 -23.60 -55.14 90.45
N SER A 222 -22.94 -56.18 89.95
CA SER A 222 -22.95 -57.52 90.56
C SER A 222 -21.94 -57.61 91.69
N GLN A 223 -22.37 -57.37 92.93
CA GLN A 223 -21.61 -57.83 94.10
C GLN A 223 -22.06 -59.26 94.43
N ALA A 224 -21.38 -60.24 93.85
CA ALA A 224 -21.64 -61.66 94.09
C ALA A 224 -20.74 -62.20 95.19
N GLY A 225 -21.25 -62.17 96.42
CA GLY A 225 -20.75 -62.93 97.55
C GLY A 225 -21.78 -62.81 98.65
N GLY A 226 -22.24 -63.90 99.22
CA GLY A 226 -21.69 -64.14 100.54
C GLY A 226 -22.20 -63.14 101.59
N ARG A 227 -23.47 -63.14 101.98
CA ARG A 227 -24.62 -63.86 101.39
C ARG A 227 -25.89 -63.39 102.11
N TRP A 228 -26.48 -62.29 101.64
CA TRP A 228 -27.92 -61.97 101.57
C TRP A 228 -28.05 -60.51 101.10
N GLY A 229 -27.65 -60.25 99.84
CA GLY A 229 -27.74 -58.94 99.21
C GLY A 229 -29.09 -58.74 98.51
N SER A 230 -29.71 -57.56 98.70
CA SER A 230 -30.77 -57.06 97.84
C SER A 230 -30.16 -56.05 96.87
N ALA A 231 -30.00 -56.44 95.60
CA ALA A 231 -29.55 -55.55 94.54
C ALA A 231 -30.65 -54.54 94.20
N LYS A 232 -30.31 -53.25 94.10
CA LYS A 232 -31.24 -52.19 93.72
C LYS A 232 -30.91 -51.75 92.29
N LEU A 233 -31.74 -52.18 91.34
CA LEU A 233 -31.62 -51.78 89.93
C LEU A 233 -32.17 -50.35 89.77
N SER A 234 -31.33 -49.40 89.37
CA SER A 234 -31.75 -48.06 88.96
C SER A 234 -31.76 -47.95 87.44
N VAL A 235 -32.93 -47.72 86.85
CA VAL A 235 -33.08 -47.40 85.43
C VAL A 235 -33.32 -45.91 85.31
N SER A 236 -32.41 -45.16 84.69
CA SER A 236 -32.61 -43.76 84.33
C SER A 236 -32.57 -43.60 82.82
N ALA A 237 -33.70 -43.19 82.22
CA ALA A 237 -33.76 -42.78 80.83
C ALA A 237 -33.49 -41.27 80.75
N SER A 238 -32.50 -40.84 79.98
CA SER A 238 -32.22 -39.42 79.76
C SER A 238 -32.32 -39.04 78.29
N TYR A 239 -32.97 -37.91 78.03
CA TYR A 239 -33.24 -37.38 76.69
C TYR A 239 -32.21 -36.30 76.36
N GLN A 240 -31.32 -36.55 75.39
CA GLN A 240 -30.28 -35.62 74.98
C GLN A 240 -30.52 -35.15 73.55
N ARG A 241 -30.91 -33.87 73.41
CA ARG A 241 -31.11 -33.18 72.12
C ARG A 241 -29.87 -32.36 71.80
N SER A 242 -29.16 -32.68 70.71
CA SER A 242 -28.03 -31.89 70.21
C SER A 242 -28.45 -31.14 68.96
N THR A 243 -28.37 -29.81 68.98
CA THR A 243 -28.70 -28.96 67.83
C THR A 243 -27.41 -28.34 67.32
N GLN A 244 -27.04 -28.62 66.06
CA GLN A 244 -25.97 -27.89 65.38
C GLN A 244 -26.59 -26.99 64.30
N GLN A 245 -26.36 -25.70 64.43
CA GLN A 245 -26.82 -24.66 63.49
C GLN A 245 -25.59 -23.99 62.90
N GLY A 246 -25.50 -23.94 61.57
CA GLY A 246 -24.39 -23.34 60.85
C GLY A 246 -24.81 -22.88 59.45
N SER A 247 -24.11 -21.87 58.94
CA SER A 247 -24.32 -21.30 57.60
C SER A 247 -23.00 -21.41 56.84
N GLN A 248 -22.99 -22.10 55.70
CA GLN A 248 -21.81 -22.16 54.83
C GLN A 248 -22.04 -21.26 53.61
N VAL A 249 -21.11 -20.35 53.35
CA VAL A 249 -21.14 -19.42 52.22
C VAL A 249 -19.97 -19.74 51.31
N ASP A 250 -20.25 -20.39 50.17
CA ASP A 250 -19.26 -20.66 49.13
C ASP A 250 -19.29 -19.53 48.08
N ARG A 251 -18.13 -18.88 47.89
CA ARG A 251 -17.94 -17.73 47.00
C ARG A 251 -17.07 -18.12 45.81
N ALA A 252 -17.52 -17.84 44.60
CA ALA A 252 -16.68 -17.96 43.40
C ALA A 252 -16.81 -16.70 42.55
N TYR A 253 -15.66 -16.06 42.26
CA TYR A 253 -15.54 -14.91 41.38
C TYR A 253 -14.71 -15.28 40.15
N SER A 254 -15.13 -14.86 38.97
CA SER A 254 -14.40 -15.05 37.72
C SER A 254 -14.43 -13.76 36.90
N LEU A 255 -13.25 -13.35 36.43
CA LEU A 255 -13.06 -12.19 35.57
C LEU A 255 -12.45 -12.68 34.24
N ALA A 256 -13.10 -12.37 33.13
CA ALA A 256 -12.54 -12.58 31.79
C ALA A 256 -12.40 -11.23 31.08
N VAL A 257 -11.24 -11.00 30.47
CA VAL A 257 -10.95 -9.77 29.70
C VAL A 257 -10.68 -10.19 28.26
N HIS A 258 -11.52 -9.71 27.35
CA HIS A 258 -11.40 -9.93 25.91
C HIS A 258 -10.97 -8.62 25.26
N ILE A 259 -9.91 -8.67 24.44
CA ILE A 259 -9.41 -7.50 23.70
C ILE A 259 -9.44 -7.85 22.21
N LYS A 260 -10.13 -7.01 21.42
CA LYS A 260 -10.14 -7.10 19.97
C LYS A 260 -9.28 -5.97 19.41
N ALA A 261 -8.09 -6.32 18.92
CA ALA A 261 -7.22 -5.39 18.21
C ALA A 261 -7.33 -5.63 16.70
N VAL A 262 -7.46 -4.56 15.94
CA VAL A 262 -7.57 -4.58 14.48
C VAL A 262 -6.52 -3.69 13.84
N GLN A 263 -6.20 -4.00 12.59
CA GLN A 263 -5.51 -3.06 11.73
C GLN A 263 -6.53 -2.01 11.28
N ASP A 264 -6.30 -0.76 11.67
CA ASP A 264 -7.22 0.35 11.39
C ASP A 264 -6.78 1.13 10.15
N GLU A 265 -7.66 2.00 9.65
CA GLU A 265 -7.35 2.86 8.50
C GLU A 265 -6.32 3.94 8.87
N MET A 266 -5.51 4.35 7.90
CA MET A 266 -4.48 5.34 8.11
C MET A 266 -5.08 6.69 8.53
N PRO A 267 -4.55 7.38 9.55
CA PRO A 267 -5.06 8.70 9.91
C PRO A 267 -4.87 9.70 8.76
N ALA A 268 -5.88 10.54 8.50
CA ALA A 268 -5.85 11.54 7.41
C ALA A 268 -4.62 12.47 7.42
N GLY A 269 -4.04 12.74 8.59
CA GLY A 269 -2.79 13.50 8.69
C GLY A 269 -1.59 12.76 8.09
N MET A 270 -1.49 11.45 8.33
CA MET A 270 -0.43 10.61 7.78
C MET A 270 -0.60 10.44 6.27
N GLU A 271 -1.83 10.25 5.78
CA GLU A 271 -2.11 10.21 4.33
C GLU A 271 -1.61 11.47 3.63
N LYS A 272 -1.85 12.66 4.21
CA LYS A 272 -1.33 13.93 3.66
C LYS A 272 0.20 13.97 3.64
N VAL A 273 0.86 13.49 4.69
CA VAL A 273 2.32 13.44 4.74
C VAL A 273 2.87 12.50 3.68
N LEU A 274 2.29 11.30 3.52
CA LEU A 274 2.67 10.37 2.47
C LEU A 274 2.42 10.95 1.08
N GLY A 275 1.29 11.63 0.87
CA GLY A 275 1.03 12.33 -0.39
C GLY A 275 2.04 13.46 -0.69
N ILE A 276 2.52 14.19 0.33
CA ILE A 276 3.60 15.17 0.15
C ILE A 276 4.91 14.46 -0.22
N LEU A 277 5.23 13.33 0.41
CA LEU A 277 6.41 12.52 0.08
C LEU A 277 6.32 11.92 -1.34
N GLU A 278 5.15 11.47 -1.77
CA GLU A 278 4.91 11.02 -3.14
C GLU A 278 5.16 12.14 -4.15
N ASN A 279 4.73 13.36 -3.86
CA ASN A 279 5.03 14.52 -4.71
C ASN A 279 6.52 14.89 -4.71
N ALA A 280 7.31 14.39 -3.77
CA ALA A 280 8.76 14.54 -3.76
C ALA A 280 9.47 13.51 -4.65
N ILE A 281 8.76 12.55 -5.24
CA ILE A 281 9.33 11.59 -6.20
C ILE A 281 9.85 12.34 -7.42
N ARG A 282 11.12 12.14 -7.74
CA ARG A 282 11.78 12.81 -8.87
C ARG A 282 12.50 11.81 -9.74
N SER A 283 12.44 12.07 -11.05
CA SER A 283 13.22 11.36 -12.05
C SER A 283 14.25 12.33 -12.61
N VAL A 284 15.53 12.04 -12.37
CA VAL A 284 16.67 12.86 -12.81
C VAL A 284 17.60 12.03 -13.70
N PRO A 285 18.26 12.64 -14.69
CA PRO A 285 19.28 11.95 -15.47
C PRO A 285 20.38 11.39 -14.57
N ALA A 286 20.80 10.14 -14.80
CA ALA A 286 21.85 9.51 -14.01
C ALA A 286 23.24 10.17 -14.21
N SER A 287 23.39 10.97 -15.27
CA SER A 287 24.59 11.77 -15.58
C SER A 287 24.73 13.02 -14.70
N THR A 288 23.65 13.46 -14.03
CA THR A 288 23.60 14.66 -13.17
C THR A 288 23.61 14.36 -11.67
N ALA A 289 23.75 13.09 -11.27
CA ALA A 289 23.79 12.63 -9.88
C ALA A 289 25.21 12.35 -9.39
#